data_AF-A0A849QWV5-F1
#
_entry.id   AF-A0A849QWV5-F1
#
_cell.length_a   1.000
_cell.length_b   1.000
_cell.length_c   1.000
_cell.angle_alpha   90.00
_cell.angle_beta   90.00
_cell.angle_gamma   90.00
#
_symmetry.space_group_name_H-M   'P 1'
#
loop_
_entity.id
_entity.type
_entity.pdbx_description
1 polymer ?
#
loop_
_entity_poly.entity_id
_entity_poly.type
_entity_poly.pdbx_seq_one_letter_code
_entity_poly.pdbx_strand_id
1 'polypeptide(L)'
;MGLIDKGIDILEKIKYEFSDDSFVVGLRFEDYVNDLFSKKYFSIVEKTHSTKTNQEQYVESSMNPDFVYKYMPTGELFSVECKYRSGLNDGKLS
;
A
#
# COMPACT_ATOMS: atom_id res chain seq x y z
N MET A 1 20.55 9.60 -17.60
CA MET A 1 20.18 8.92 -16.33
C MET A 1 21.40 8.93 -15.42
N GLY A 2 21.61 10.10 -14.81
CA GLY A 2 22.89 10.52 -14.24
C GLY A 2 23.00 10.24 -12.73
N LEU A 3 24.15 10.59 -12.15
CA LEU A 3 24.44 10.47 -10.72
C LEU A 3 23.41 11.20 -9.82
N ILE A 4 22.75 12.23 -10.35
CA ILE A 4 21.70 13.00 -9.67
C ILE A 4 20.45 12.14 -9.44
N ASP A 5 20.02 11.37 -10.44
CA ASP A 5 18.83 10.51 -10.36
C ASP A 5 19.01 9.46 -9.25
N LYS A 6 20.20 8.83 -9.20
CA LYS A 6 20.55 7.87 -8.14
C LYS A 6 20.56 8.51 -6.75
N GLY A 7 20.97 9.77 -6.64
CA GLY A 7 20.97 10.50 -5.37
C GLY A 7 19.56 10.75 -4.84
N ILE A 8 18.63 11.09 -5.73
CA ILE A 8 17.20 11.27 -5.39
C ILE A 8 16.59 9.93 -4.96
N ASP A 9 16.83 8.85 -5.70
CA ASP A 9 16.33 7.51 -5.34
C ASP A 9 16.78 7.05 -3.94
N ILE A 10 18.03 7.36 -3.58
CA ILE A 10 18.57 7.01 -2.25
C ILE A 10 17.86 7.81 -1.16
N LEU A 11 17.63 9.12 -1.37
CA LEU A 11 16.90 9.96 -0.41
C LEU A 11 15.45 9.49 -0.23
N GLU A 12 14.78 9.11 -1.31
CA GLU A 12 13.41 8.58 -1.25
C GLU A 12 13.36 7.27 -0.47
N LYS A 13 14.32 6.36 -0.69
CA LYS A 13 14.41 5.12 0.10
C LYS A 13 14.68 5.37 1.57
N ILE A 14 15.60 6.28 1.91
CA ILE A 14 15.87 6.63 3.31
C ILE A 14 14.60 7.19 3.97
N LYS A 15 13.88 8.08 3.27
CA LYS A 15 12.61 8.61 3.75
C LYS A 15 11.57 7.50 3.93
N TYR A 16 11.46 6.59 2.98
CA TYR A 16 10.54 5.46 3.05
C TYR A 16 10.86 4.54 4.23
N GLU A 17 12.12 4.21 4.50
CA GLU A 17 12.48 3.26 5.57
C GLU A 17 12.39 3.86 6.98
N PHE A 18 12.79 5.12 7.16
CA PHE A 18 12.97 5.72 8.49
C PHE A 18 11.93 6.76 8.88
N SER A 19 10.95 7.08 8.03
CA SER A 19 9.92 8.05 8.38
C SER A 19 8.88 7.47 9.34
N ASP A 20 8.55 8.22 10.38
CA ASP A 20 7.44 7.96 11.31
C ASP A 20 6.11 8.58 10.83
N ASP A 21 6.09 9.15 9.63
CA ASP A 21 4.87 9.69 9.02
C ASP A 21 3.84 8.56 8.86
N SER A 22 2.62 8.77 9.36
CA SER A 22 1.58 7.74 9.40
C SER A 22 1.19 7.23 8.00
N PHE A 23 1.29 8.07 6.98
CA PHE A 23 1.09 7.66 5.60
C PHE A 23 2.22 6.73 5.13
N VAL A 24 3.48 7.07 5.43
CA VAL A 24 4.63 6.21 5.07
C VAL A 24 4.59 4.88 5.83
N VAL A 25 4.20 4.90 7.11
CA VAL A 25 3.98 3.68 7.91
C VAL A 25 2.87 2.82 7.31
N GLY A 26 1.75 3.43 6.90
CA GLY A 26 0.65 2.74 6.22
C GLY A 26 1.12 2.09 4.90
N LEU A 27 1.87 2.83 4.08
CA LEU A 27 2.42 2.33 2.83
C LEU A 27 3.37 1.14 3.03
N ARG A 28 4.26 1.22 4.04
CA ARG A 28 5.12 0.08 4.43
C ARG A 28 4.31 -1.15 4.83
N PHE A 29 3.20 -0.94 5.54
CA PHE A 29 2.32 -2.03 5.94
C PHE A 29 1.59 -2.65 4.75
N GLU A 30 1.09 -1.85 3.80
CA GLU A 30 0.50 -2.34 2.55
C GLU A 30 1.50 -3.16 1.73
N ASP A 31 2.74 -2.68 1.60
CA ASP A 31 3.79 -3.40 0.86
C ASP A 31 4.15 -4.72 1.55
N TYR A 32 4.25 -4.73 2.89
CA TYR A 32 4.42 -5.95 3.67
C TYR A 32 3.28 -6.96 3.42
N VAL A 33 2.01 -6.52 3.47
CA VAL A 33 0.87 -7.39 3.22
C VAL A 33 0.92 -7.95 1.80
N ASN A 34 1.28 -7.13 0.81
CA ASN A 34 1.41 -7.59 -0.57
C ASN A 34 2.49 -8.65 -0.74
N ASP A 35 3.60 -8.55 -0.02
CA ASP A 35 4.69 -9.54 -0.06
C ASP A 35 4.31 -10.89 0.57
N LEU A 36 3.25 -10.95 1.40
CA LEU A 36 2.70 -12.23 1.89
C LEU A 36 2.03 -13.05 0.77
N PHE A 37 1.58 -12.40 -0.31
CA PHE A 37 0.93 -13.07 -1.43
C PHE A 37 1.95 -13.48 -2.49
N SER A 38 2.17 -14.79 -2.60
CA SER A 38 3.12 -15.34 -3.58
C SER A 38 2.71 -15.00 -5.02
N LYS A 39 3.62 -14.32 -5.74
CA LYS A 39 3.46 -13.99 -7.17
C LYS A 39 3.28 -15.21 -8.08
N LYS A 40 3.62 -16.42 -7.59
CA LYS A 40 3.37 -17.68 -8.30
C LYS A 40 1.88 -18.04 -8.35
N TYR A 41 1.10 -17.60 -7.36
CA TYR A 41 -0.28 -18.02 -7.16
C TYR A 41 -1.27 -16.86 -7.24
N PHE A 42 -0.82 -15.64 -6.97
CA PHE A 42 -1.67 -14.46 -6.92
C PHE A 42 -1.19 -13.38 -7.88
N SER A 43 -2.13 -12.72 -8.55
CA SER A 43 -1.90 -11.51 -9.34
C SER A 43 -2.78 -10.37 -8.81
N ILE A 44 -2.26 -9.15 -8.84
CA ILE A 44 -3.01 -7.95 -8.47
C ILE A 44 -3.89 -7.54 -9.66
N VAL A 45 -5.20 -7.43 -9.43
CA VAL A 45 -6.17 -6.90 -10.39
C VAL A 45 -6.31 -5.40 -10.21
N GLU A 46 -6.35 -4.94 -8.96
CA GLU A 46 -6.45 -3.53 -8.60
C GLU A 46 -5.61 -3.26 -7.35
N LYS A 47 -4.93 -2.10 -7.33
CA LYS A 47 -4.30 -1.51 -6.15
C LYS A 47 -4.71 -0.05 -6.11
N THR A 48 -5.39 0.38 -5.06
CA THR A 48 -5.86 1.77 -4.95
C THR A 48 -4.65 2.72 -4.87
N HIS A 49 -4.66 3.79 -5.68
CA HIS A 49 -3.56 4.75 -5.70
C HIS A 49 -3.54 5.61 -4.43
N SER A 50 -2.32 5.96 -3.99
CA SER A 50 -2.08 6.78 -2.80
C SER A 50 -2.90 8.07 -2.79
N THR A 51 -3.30 8.48 -1.59
CA THR A 51 -4.13 9.64 -1.21
C THR A 51 -3.78 10.99 -1.85
N LYS A 52 -2.60 11.14 -2.46
CA LYS A 52 -2.18 12.36 -3.17
C LYS A 52 -3.14 12.75 -4.30
N THR A 53 -3.68 11.80 -5.06
CA THR A 53 -4.61 12.09 -6.16
C THR A 53 -5.99 12.54 -5.63
N ASN A 54 -6.39 12.08 -4.44
CA ASN A 54 -7.69 12.39 -3.83
C ASN A 54 -7.78 13.81 -3.23
N GLN A 55 -6.66 14.49 -3.03
CA GLN A 55 -6.64 15.83 -2.43
C GLN A 55 -7.03 16.94 -3.41
N GLU A 56 -6.93 16.70 -4.71
CA GLU A 56 -7.28 17.68 -5.76
C GLU A 56 -8.70 17.45 -6.31
N GLN A 57 -9.15 16.20 -6.37
CA GLN A 57 -10.49 15.82 -6.80
C GLN A 57 -10.86 14.49 -6.14
N TYR A 58 -12.08 14.38 -5.59
CA TYR A 58 -12.55 13.11 -5.02
C TYR A 58 -12.53 12.03 -6.09
N VAL A 59 -11.72 10.99 -5.87
CA VAL A 59 -11.70 9.80 -6.75
C VAL A 59 -12.54 8.73 -6.06
N GLU A 60 -13.55 8.23 -6.77
CA GLU A 60 -14.43 7.16 -6.26
C GLU A 60 -13.67 5.90 -5.85
N SER A 61 -12.48 5.66 -6.43
CA SER A 61 -11.60 4.56 -6.04
C SER A 61 -11.10 4.65 -4.60
N SER A 62 -11.26 5.79 -3.91
CA SER A 62 -11.03 5.89 -2.47
C SER A 62 -11.97 5.01 -1.64
N MET A 63 -13.09 4.56 -2.22
CA MET A 63 -14.00 3.59 -1.60
C MET A 63 -13.62 2.14 -1.92
N ASN A 64 -12.66 1.92 -2.82
CA ASN A 64 -12.23 0.58 -3.18
C ASN A 64 -11.23 0.04 -2.14
N PRO A 65 -11.21 -1.29 -1.95
CA PRO A 65 -10.24 -1.90 -1.07
C PRO A 65 -8.80 -1.65 -1.55
N ASP A 66 -7.84 -1.67 -0.63
CA ASP A 66 -6.42 -1.40 -0.94
C ASP A 66 -5.88 -2.34 -2.03
N PHE A 67 -6.29 -3.61 -2.01
CA PHE A 67 -5.98 -4.60 -3.05
C PHE A 67 -7.19 -5.42 -3.48
N VAL A 68 -7.21 -5.78 -4.76
CA VAL A 68 -8.00 -6.89 -5.30
C VAL A 68 -7.04 -7.90 -5.91
N TYR A 69 -7.02 -9.11 -5.37
CA TYR A 69 -6.20 -10.22 -5.85
C TYR A 69 -7.02 -11.21 -6.66
N LYS A 70 -6.37 -11.84 -7.62
CA LYS A 70 -6.84 -13.04 -8.30
C LYS A 70 -5.98 -14.23 -7.90
N TYR A 71 -6.60 -15.28 -7.37
CA TYR A 71 -5.94 -16.58 -7.22
C TYR A 71 -5.89 -17.26 -8.58
N MET A 72 -4.71 -17.30 -9.19
CA MET A 72 -4.53 -17.73 -10.58
C MET A 72 -5.00 -19.16 -10.88
N PRO A 73 -4.85 -20.16 -9.98
CA PRO A 73 -5.28 -21.53 -10.26
C PRO A 73 -6.78 -21.72 -10.47
N THR A 74 -7.64 -20.99 -9.73
CA THR A 74 -9.11 -21.10 -9.84
C THR A 74 -9.73 -19.90 -10.54
N GLY A 75 -9.02 -18.78 -10.60
CA GLY A 75 -9.51 -17.50 -11.11
C GLY A 75 -10.34 -16.71 -10.11
N GLU A 76 -10.50 -17.18 -8.88
CA GLU A 76 -11.27 -16.50 -7.83
C GLU A 76 -10.66 -15.15 -7.46
N LEU A 77 -11.54 -14.19 -7.20
CA LEU A 77 -11.18 -12.83 -6.79
C LEU A 77 -11.49 -12.62 -5.31
N PHE A 78 -10.61 -11.93 -4.62
CA PHE A 78 -10.84 -11.49 -3.24
C PHE A 78 -10.14 -10.17 -2.99
N SER A 79 -10.68 -9.42 -2.04
CA SER A 79 -10.19 -8.09 -1.68
C SER A 79 -9.46 -8.12 -0.33
N VAL A 80 -8.43 -7.28 -0.20
CA VAL A 80 -7.66 -7.14 1.03
C VAL A 80 -7.56 -5.66 1.37
N GLU A 81 -8.05 -5.30 2.55
CA GLU A 81 -7.96 -3.95 3.11
C GLU A 81 -6.87 -3.92 4.18
N CYS A 82 -5.97 -2.95 4.11
CA CYS A 82 -4.82 -2.80 4.97
C CYS A 82 -5.02 -1.60 5.90
N LYS A 83 -5.01 -1.84 7.22
CA LYS A 83 -5.05 -0.78 8.23
C LYS A 83 -4.04 -1.08 9.33
N TYR A 84 -2.98 -0.26 9.38
CA TYR A 84 -2.02 -0.29 10.47
C TYR A 84 -2.53 0.54 11.66
N ARG A 85 -2.33 0.03 12.88
CA ARG A 85 -2.59 0.70 14.15
C ARG A 85 -1.46 0.34 15.14
N SER A 86 -0.78 1.34 15.69
CA SER A 86 0.27 1.14 16.70
C SER A 86 -0.27 1.01 18.14
N GLY A 87 -1.57 1.21 18.32
CA GLY A 87 -2.25 1.14 19.61
C GLY A 87 -3.76 0.98 19.46
N LEU A 88 -4.41 0.73 20.59
CA LEU A 88 -5.87 0.66 20.69
C LEU A 88 -6.41 2.04 21.08
N ASN A 89 -7.49 2.49 20.45
CA ASN A 89 -8.22 3.68 20.86
C ASN A 89 -9.27 3.26 21.90
N ASP A 90 -9.15 3.73 23.14
CA ASP A 90 -9.98 3.30 24.28
C ASP A 90 -10.08 1.77 24.45
N GLY A 91 -8.98 1.05 24.19
CA GLY A 91 -8.93 -0.41 24.27
C GLY A 91 -9.65 -1.14 23.14
N LYS A 92 -10.08 -0.43 22.08
CA LYS A 92 -10.73 -0.99 20.90
C LYS A 92 -9.93 -0.69 19.63
N LEU A 93 -10.11 -1.55 18.63
CA LEU A 93 -9.73 -1.25 17.26
C LEU A 93 -10.78 -0.28 16.71
N SER A 94 -10.37 0.93 16.35
CA SER A 94 -11.21 1.95 15.69
C SER A 94 -10.84 2.12 14.22
#